data_AF-A0A285CC61-F1
#
_entry.id   AF-A0A285CC61-F1
#
_cell.length_a   1.000
_cell.length_b   1.000
_cell.length_c   1.000
_cell.angle_alpha   90.00
_cell.angle_beta   90.00
_cell.angle_gamma   90.00
#
_symmetry.space_group_name_H-M   'P 1'
#
loop_
_entity.id
_entity.type
_entity.pdbx_description
1 polymer ?
#
loop_
_entity_poly.entity_id
_entity_poly.type
_entity_poly.pdbx_seq_one_letter_code
_entity_poly.pdbx_strand_id
1 'polypeptide(L)'
;MSRAEWVVRHLPEMTAGLRPALRAHLIHTLRPDDLAAAAAVDDSAHPTGLHVHDASRDGVPYVGIELAGGLGALMHGSRVVALGATAVASRRRLAEEDAAGTRTGLDEALIGHWSSAPYDYGVMETSECELRADGTGWSLLAHLGGEWVTRLTWRCPSPGLLELRTEDGQESRHRYLVTTAPVTSVTFEEPVEFCHQYAKSG
;
A
#
# COMPACT_ATOMS: atom_id res chain seq x y z
N MET A 1 25.43 10.64 -6.81
CA MET A 1 24.83 9.31 -7.03
C MET A 1 23.87 9.44 -8.21
N SER A 2 24.03 8.61 -9.22
CA SER A 2 23.10 8.59 -10.38
C SER A 2 21.74 8.00 -9.98
N ARG A 3 20.68 8.25 -10.77
CA ARG A 3 19.37 7.62 -10.51
C ARG A 3 19.43 6.09 -10.57
N ALA A 4 20.23 5.54 -11.48
CA ALA A 4 20.44 4.09 -11.58
C ALA A 4 21.13 3.53 -10.33
N GLU A 5 22.15 4.21 -9.81
CA GLU A 5 22.80 3.84 -8.54
C GLU A 5 21.83 3.90 -7.35
N TRP A 6 20.98 4.93 -7.32
CA TRP A 6 19.93 5.03 -6.30
C TRP A 6 18.99 3.81 -6.36
N VAL A 7 18.52 3.45 -7.57
CA VAL A 7 17.59 2.32 -7.77
C VAL A 7 18.19 1.01 -7.29
N VAL A 8 19.41 0.70 -7.72
CA VAL A 8 20.08 -0.55 -7.31
C VAL A 8 20.26 -0.62 -5.80
N ARG A 9 20.62 0.51 -5.16
CA ARG A 9 20.78 0.57 -3.70
C ARG A 9 19.49 0.31 -2.94
N HIS A 10 18.36 0.86 -3.40
CA HIS A 10 17.09 0.81 -2.66
C HIS A 10 16.13 -0.27 -3.17
N LEU A 11 16.51 -1.05 -4.20
CA LEU A 11 15.68 -2.12 -4.74
C LEU A 11 15.20 -3.11 -3.66
N PRO A 12 16.02 -3.56 -2.69
CA PRO A 12 15.54 -4.45 -1.63
C PRO A 12 14.43 -3.84 -0.78
N GLU A 13 14.54 -2.56 -0.44
CA GLU A 13 13.52 -1.82 0.33
C GLU A 13 12.24 -1.64 -0.48
N MET A 14 12.34 -1.31 -1.77
CA MET A 14 11.20 -1.21 -2.68
C MET A 14 10.47 -2.55 -2.83
N THR A 15 11.23 -3.64 -3.02
CA THR A 15 10.65 -4.99 -3.13
C THR A 15 10.00 -5.40 -1.81
N ALA A 16 10.59 -5.07 -0.65
CA ALA A 16 9.98 -5.33 0.65
C ALA A 16 8.66 -4.57 0.83
N GLY A 17 8.65 -3.26 0.54
CA GLY A 17 7.44 -2.42 0.63
C GLY A 17 6.34 -2.81 -0.35
N LEU A 18 6.67 -3.50 -1.45
CA LEU A 18 5.72 -4.00 -2.44
C LEU A 18 4.99 -5.28 -1.98
N ARG A 19 5.59 -6.10 -1.11
CA ARG A 19 5.05 -7.42 -0.74
C ARG A 19 3.62 -7.37 -0.18
N PRO A 20 3.24 -6.44 0.73
CA PRO A 20 1.87 -6.37 1.23
C PRO A 20 0.86 -6.10 0.12
N ALA A 21 1.14 -5.14 -0.78
CA ALA A 21 0.25 -4.82 -1.90
C ALA A 21 0.13 -6.00 -2.88
N LEU A 22 1.23 -6.71 -3.15
CA LEU A 22 1.22 -7.91 -3.98
C LEU A 22 0.39 -9.03 -3.35
N ARG A 23 0.57 -9.28 -2.05
CA ARG A 23 -0.24 -10.24 -1.29
C ARG A 23 -1.72 -9.91 -1.37
N ALA A 24 -2.08 -8.66 -1.08
CA ALA A 24 -3.47 -8.20 -1.15
C ALA A 24 -4.06 -8.36 -2.56
N HIS A 25 -3.28 -8.05 -3.60
CA HIS A 25 -3.70 -8.25 -4.99
C HIS A 25 -3.95 -9.72 -5.32
N LEU A 26 -3.05 -10.61 -4.90
CA LEU A 26 -3.15 -12.04 -5.15
C LEU A 26 -4.33 -12.66 -4.39
N ILE A 27 -4.55 -12.34 -3.11
CA ILE A 27 -5.71 -12.84 -2.35
C ILE A 27 -7.03 -12.35 -2.96
N HIS A 28 -7.07 -11.12 -3.46
CA HIS A 28 -8.28 -10.59 -4.08
C HIS A 28 -8.54 -11.19 -5.48
N THR A 29 -7.51 -11.67 -6.19
CA THR A 29 -7.64 -12.21 -7.56
C THR A 29 -7.70 -13.74 -7.62
N LEU A 30 -6.95 -14.42 -6.76
CA LEU A 30 -6.94 -15.85 -6.53
C LEU A 30 -7.87 -16.12 -5.34
N ARG A 31 -8.94 -16.88 -5.55
CA ARG A 31 -10.02 -17.08 -4.55
C ARG A 31 -9.52 -17.54 -3.16
N PRO A 32 -10.31 -17.34 -2.08
CA PRO A 32 -9.86 -17.24 -0.68
C PRO A 32 -9.28 -18.49 0.02
N ASP A 33 -8.95 -19.58 -0.68
CA ASP A 33 -8.70 -20.87 -0.02
C ASP A 33 -7.22 -21.20 0.26
N ASP A 34 -6.24 -20.34 -0.06
CA ASP A 34 -4.92 -20.86 -0.46
C ASP A 34 -3.68 -20.36 0.30
N LEU A 35 -2.99 -21.31 0.94
CA LEU A 35 -1.53 -21.33 1.13
C LEU A 35 -0.76 -21.02 -0.18
N ALA A 36 -1.38 -21.21 -1.34
CA ALA A 36 -0.82 -20.87 -2.64
C ALA A 36 -0.63 -19.36 -2.85
N ALA A 37 -1.40 -18.48 -2.20
CA ALA A 37 -1.22 -17.04 -2.34
C ALA A 37 0.12 -16.59 -1.74
N ALA A 38 0.51 -17.12 -0.59
CA ALA A 38 1.79 -16.83 0.05
C ALA A 38 2.98 -17.29 -0.81
N ALA A 39 2.93 -18.51 -1.35
CA ALA A 39 3.94 -19.01 -2.28
C ALA A 39 3.99 -18.18 -3.58
N ALA A 40 2.83 -17.77 -4.09
CA ALA A 40 2.74 -16.92 -5.27
C ALA A 40 3.29 -15.50 -5.02
N VAL A 41 3.23 -14.96 -3.79
CA VAL A 41 3.87 -13.68 -3.47
C VAL A 41 5.38 -13.77 -3.69
N ASP A 42 6.02 -14.83 -3.21
CA ASP A 42 7.48 -14.97 -3.30
C ASP A 42 7.94 -15.15 -4.74
N ASP A 43 7.22 -15.97 -5.51
CA ASP A 43 7.48 -16.17 -6.94
C ASP A 43 7.21 -14.88 -7.75
N SER A 44 6.15 -14.13 -7.39
CA SER A 44 5.74 -12.93 -8.12
C SER A 44 6.49 -11.67 -7.69
N ALA A 45 7.07 -11.61 -6.50
CA ALA A 45 7.81 -10.45 -6.01
C ALA A 45 9.17 -10.28 -6.70
N HIS A 46 9.63 -11.27 -7.46
CA HIS A 46 10.89 -11.22 -8.17
C HIS A 46 10.84 -10.21 -9.33
N PRO A 47 11.67 -9.15 -9.31
CA PRO A 47 11.73 -8.17 -10.39
C PRO A 47 12.23 -8.81 -11.70
N THR A 48 11.47 -8.64 -12.79
CA THR A 48 11.86 -9.08 -14.14
C THR A 48 12.33 -7.93 -15.03
N GLY A 49 12.04 -6.69 -14.63
CA GLY A 49 12.39 -5.47 -15.36
C GLY A 49 12.24 -4.23 -14.49
N LEU A 50 13.00 -3.18 -14.82
CA LEU A 50 12.99 -1.91 -14.09
C LEU A 50 12.84 -0.73 -15.05
N HIS A 51 12.00 0.23 -14.67
CA HIS A 51 11.75 1.47 -15.40
C HIS A 51 12.04 2.66 -14.50
N VAL A 52 13.03 3.48 -14.83
CA VAL A 52 13.30 4.71 -14.07
C VAL A 52 12.62 5.87 -14.78
N HIS A 53 11.67 6.50 -14.09
CA HIS A 53 10.90 7.60 -14.67
C HIS A 53 11.61 8.93 -14.49
N ASP A 54 11.42 9.83 -15.46
CA ASP A 54 11.91 11.21 -15.37
C ASP A 54 10.96 12.13 -14.58
N ALA A 55 10.50 11.61 -13.45
CA ALA A 55 9.73 12.32 -12.45
C ALA A 55 10.35 12.04 -11.09
N SER A 56 10.24 12.99 -10.18
CA SER A 56 10.69 12.83 -8.81
C SER A 56 9.85 13.70 -7.91
N ARG A 57 9.58 13.20 -6.71
CA ARG A 57 8.97 13.96 -5.63
C ARG A 57 9.92 13.87 -4.44
N ASP A 58 10.20 15.03 -3.83
CA ASP A 58 11.13 15.17 -2.70
C ASP A 58 12.55 14.64 -2.98
N GLY A 59 12.99 14.70 -4.24
CA GLY A 59 14.30 14.21 -4.68
C GLY A 59 14.40 12.69 -4.83
N VAL A 60 13.33 11.95 -4.54
CA VAL A 60 13.25 10.49 -4.70
C VAL A 60 12.66 10.16 -6.08
N PRO A 61 13.32 9.29 -6.88
CA PRO A 61 12.84 8.93 -8.21
C PRO A 61 11.63 7.99 -8.14
N TYR A 62 10.81 8.01 -9.18
CA TYR A 62 9.78 6.99 -9.39
C TYR A 62 10.37 5.80 -10.15
N VAL A 63 10.06 4.60 -9.67
CA VAL A 63 10.61 3.36 -10.21
C VAL A 63 9.48 2.40 -10.53
N GLY A 64 9.34 2.06 -11.80
CA GLY A 64 8.52 0.95 -12.23
C GLY A 64 9.25 -0.37 -12.06
N ILE A 65 8.56 -1.37 -11.50
CA ILE A 65 9.07 -2.73 -11.33
C ILE A 65 8.13 -3.66 -12.10
N GLU A 66 8.65 -4.33 -13.12
CA GLU A 66 7.96 -5.47 -13.74
C GLU A 66 8.19 -6.70 -12.89
N LEU A 67 7.15 -7.51 -12.76
CA LEU A 67 7.09 -8.67 -11.89
C LEU A 67 6.73 -9.91 -12.71
N ALA A 68 7.05 -11.08 -12.19
CA ALA A 68 6.56 -12.33 -12.76
C ALA A 68 5.01 -12.38 -12.76
N GLY A 69 4.44 -13.26 -13.57
CA GLY A 69 2.97 -13.40 -13.68
C GLY A 69 2.26 -12.27 -14.42
N GLY A 70 2.99 -11.40 -15.15
CA GLY A 70 2.38 -10.32 -15.92
C GLY A 70 1.95 -9.12 -15.06
N LEU A 71 2.54 -8.99 -13.88
CA LEU A 71 2.28 -7.89 -12.95
C LEU A 71 3.32 -6.77 -13.12
N GLY A 72 2.94 -5.58 -12.66
CA GLY A 72 3.78 -4.40 -12.64
C GLY A 72 3.37 -3.44 -11.54
N ALA A 73 4.36 -2.84 -10.89
CA ALA A 73 4.18 -1.83 -9.86
C ALA A 73 4.89 -0.54 -10.24
N LEU A 74 4.33 0.58 -9.82
CA LEU A 74 5.01 1.87 -9.81
C LEU A 74 5.27 2.24 -8.36
N MET A 75 6.52 2.55 -8.04
CA MET A 75 7.00 2.84 -6.69
C MET A 75 7.54 4.27 -6.60
N HIS A 76 7.45 4.87 -5.41
CA HIS A 76 8.13 6.10 -5.03
C HIS A 76 8.73 5.91 -3.64
N GLY A 77 10.04 5.69 -3.57
CA GLY A 77 10.63 5.11 -2.36
C GLY A 77 10.07 3.70 -2.13
N SER A 78 9.75 3.36 -0.88
CA SER A 78 9.07 2.12 -0.51
C SER A 78 7.55 2.13 -0.73
N ARG A 79 6.96 3.29 -1.09
CA ARG A 79 5.52 3.44 -1.29
C ARG A 79 5.10 2.92 -2.66
N VAL A 80 4.04 2.11 -2.67
CA VAL A 80 3.31 1.72 -3.88
C VAL A 80 2.44 2.89 -4.37
N VAL A 81 2.73 3.37 -5.58
CA VAL A 81 1.91 4.39 -6.28
C VAL A 81 0.78 3.71 -7.04
N ALA A 82 1.10 2.60 -7.73
CA ALA A 82 0.12 1.80 -8.46
C ALA A 82 0.59 0.34 -8.58
N LEU A 83 -0.36 -0.59 -8.63
CA LEU A 83 -0.12 -2.01 -8.85
C LEU A 83 -1.18 -2.58 -9.81
N GLY A 84 -0.74 -3.40 -10.77
CA GLY A 84 -1.64 -4.05 -11.71
C GLY A 84 -0.87 -4.85 -12.77
N ALA A 85 -1.32 -4.81 -14.01
CA ALA A 85 -0.62 -5.44 -15.13
C ALA A 85 0.76 -4.81 -15.37
N THR A 86 1.68 -5.55 -16.02
CA THR A 86 3.07 -5.12 -16.33
C THR A 86 3.17 -3.70 -16.89
N ALA A 87 2.21 -3.25 -17.70
CA ALA A 87 2.16 -1.91 -18.26
C ALA A 87 2.17 -0.79 -17.21
N VAL A 88 1.75 -1.04 -15.96
CA VAL A 88 1.84 -0.06 -14.87
C VAL A 88 3.28 0.38 -14.61
N ALA A 89 4.25 -0.53 -14.70
CA ALA A 89 5.65 -0.23 -14.42
C ALA A 89 6.21 0.83 -15.37
N SER A 90 5.81 0.83 -16.64
CA SER A 90 6.30 1.77 -17.67
C SER A 90 5.44 3.03 -17.83
N ARG A 91 4.34 3.17 -17.07
CA ARG A 91 3.42 4.33 -17.19
C ARG A 91 3.97 5.59 -16.53
N ARG A 92 4.78 6.34 -17.29
CA ARG A 92 5.31 7.65 -16.92
C ARG A 92 4.26 8.63 -16.41
N ARG A 93 3.08 8.66 -17.04
CA ARG A 93 2.00 9.59 -16.67
C ARG A 93 1.56 9.45 -15.21
N LEU A 94 1.53 8.22 -14.66
CA LEU A 94 1.18 8.00 -13.25
C LEU A 94 2.23 8.60 -12.30
N ALA A 95 3.51 8.51 -12.67
CA ALA A 95 4.60 9.13 -11.90
C ALA A 95 4.51 10.66 -11.93
N GLU A 96 4.19 11.25 -13.09
CA GLU A 96 4.00 12.70 -13.23
C GLU A 96 2.78 13.19 -12.45
N GLU A 97 1.65 12.46 -12.50
CA GLU A 97 0.42 12.78 -11.78
C GLU A 97 0.62 12.74 -10.27
N ASP A 98 1.27 11.71 -9.72
CA ASP A 98 1.55 11.65 -8.28
C ASP A 98 2.64 12.64 -7.83
N ALA A 99 3.61 12.95 -8.71
CA ALA A 99 4.64 13.96 -8.42
C ALA A 99 4.07 15.39 -8.39
N ALA A 100 3.18 15.72 -9.33
CA ALA A 100 2.60 17.06 -9.47
C ALA A 100 1.31 17.26 -8.66
N GLY A 101 0.62 16.19 -8.28
CA GLY A 101 -0.69 16.24 -7.66
C GLY A 101 -0.71 16.95 -6.31
N THR A 102 -1.37 18.10 -6.25
CA THR A 102 -1.91 18.64 -4.99
C THR A 102 -3.03 17.72 -4.51
N ARG A 103 -2.81 17.04 -3.39
CA ARG A 103 -3.69 16.00 -2.86
C ARG A 103 -4.87 16.60 -2.09
N THR A 104 -5.78 17.26 -2.81
CA THR A 104 -6.93 17.92 -2.18
C THR A 104 -7.89 16.89 -1.60
N GLY A 105 -8.23 17.04 -0.31
CA GLY A 105 -9.16 16.13 0.36
C GLY A 105 -8.55 14.77 0.76
N LEU A 106 -7.21 14.65 0.75
CA LEU A 106 -6.47 13.52 1.33
C LEU A 106 -5.48 14.05 2.36
N ASP A 107 -5.23 13.29 3.43
CA ASP A 107 -4.11 13.56 4.34
C ASP A 107 -2.89 12.72 3.92
N GLU A 108 -1.79 13.38 3.57
CA GLU A 108 -0.56 12.71 3.13
C GLU A 108 0.04 11.81 4.21
N ALA A 109 -0.23 12.12 5.48
CA ALA A 109 0.26 11.33 6.60
C ALA A 109 -0.29 9.88 6.55
N LEU A 110 -1.52 9.71 6.06
CA LEU A 110 -2.21 8.43 5.93
C LEU A 110 -1.75 7.60 4.72
N ILE A 111 -1.02 8.18 3.78
CA ILE A 111 -0.63 7.47 2.55
C ILE A 111 0.45 6.42 2.85
N GLY A 112 0.26 5.20 2.38
CA GLY A 112 1.18 4.07 2.54
C GLY A 112 0.51 2.85 3.15
N HIS A 113 1.34 1.86 3.48
CA HIS A 113 0.91 0.62 4.12
C HIS A 113 0.98 0.73 5.65
N TRP A 114 -0.02 0.14 6.30
CA TRP A 114 -0.28 0.17 7.73
C TRP A 114 -0.55 -1.25 8.21
N SER A 115 0.11 -1.66 9.28
CA SER A 115 -0.08 -2.97 9.90
C SER A 115 -0.54 -2.78 11.33
N SER A 116 -1.49 -3.59 11.77
CA SER A 116 -1.95 -3.62 13.15
C SER A 116 -0.87 -4.15 14.09
N ALA A 117 0.12 -4.90 13.57
CA ALA A 117 1.31 -5.27 14.33
C ALA A 117 2.17 -4.01 14.67
N PRO A 118 2.66 -3.86 15.91
CA PRO A 118 2.64 -4.83 17.00
C PRO A 118 1.45 -4.68 17.98
N TYR A 119 0.42 -3.91 17.63
CA TYR A 119 -0.72 -3.58 18.50
C TYR A 119 -1.81 -4.66 18.59
N ASP A 120 -1.57 -5.84 18.02
CA ASP A 120 -2.53 -6.95 18.05
C ASP A 120 -2.66 -7.63 19.42
N TYR A 121 -1.81 -7.30 20.40
CA TYR A 121 -1.88 -7.70 21.83
C TYR A 121 -2.42 -9.12 22.15
N GLY A 122 -2.03 -10.14 21.36
CA GLY A 122 -2.39 -11.54 21.60
C GLY A 122 -3.78 -11.95 21.08
N VAL A 123 -4.44 -11.12 20.27
CA VAL A 123 -5.63 -11.52 19.50
C VAL A 123 -5.24 -12.48 18.38
N MET A 124 -6.21 -13.23 17.85
CA MET A 124 -5.98 -14.22 16.80
C MET A 124 -6.14 -13.62 15.40
N GLU A 125 -6.27 -12.29 15.35
CA GLU A 125 -6.53 -11.49 14.17
C GLU A 125 -5.36 -10.53 13.90
N THR A 126 -5.05 -10.30 12.63
CA THR A 126 -4.11 -9.26 12.16
C THR A 126 -4.74 -8.51 11.00
N SER A 127 -4.51 -7.20 10.95
CA SER A 127 -5.12 -6.32 9.97
C SER A 127 -4.05 -5.47 9.32
N GLU A 128 -4.18 -5.32 8.02
CA GLU A 128 -3.32 -4.47 7.22
C GLU A 128 -4.19 -3.58 6.35
N CYS A 129 -3.71 -2.38 6.02
CA CYS A 129 -4.35 -1.57 5.00
C CYS A 129 -3.33 -0.73 4.25
N GLU A 130 -3.66 -0.37 3.02
CA GLU A 130 -2.87 0.55 2.22
C GLU A 130 -3.77 1.65 1.67
N LEU A 131 -3.39 2.89 1.89
CA LEU A 131 -4.08 4.07 1.37
C LEU A 131 -3.17 4.76 0.34
N ARG A 132 -3.62 4.84 -0.91
CA ARG A 132 -2.84 5.40 -2.01
C ARG A 132 -3.24 6.84 -2.32
N ALA A 133 -2.31 7.58 -2.91
CA ALA A 133 -2.48 8.99 -3.23
C ALA A 133 -3.57 9.29 -4.27
N ASP A 134 -4.03 8.29 -5.02
CA ASP A 134 -5.14 8.40 -5.97
C ASP A 134 -6.52 8.24 -5.31
N GLY A 135 -6.58 8.12 -3.99
CA GLY A 135 -7.81 7.88 -3.24
C GLY A 135 -8.28 6.42 -3.28
N THR A 136 -7.49 5.49 -3.83
CA THR A 136 -7.76 4.05 -3.76
C THR A 136 -6.97 3.39 -2.64
N GLY A 137 -7.34 2.17 -2.29
CA GLY A 137 -6.64 1.39 -1.29
C GLY A 137 -7.20 -0.01 -1.14
N TRP A 138 -6.74 -0.69 -0.11
CA TRP A 138 -7.27 -1.97 0.31
C TRP A 138 -7.16 -2.11 1.83
N SER A 139 -8.00 -2.97 2.40
CA SER A 139 -7.86 -3.50 3.74
C SER A 139 -7.78 -5.02 3.68
N LEU A 140 -7.04 -5.60 4.63
CA LEU A 140 -6.89 -7.02 4.84
C LEU A 140 -7.24 -7.32 6.29
N LEU A 141 -8.03 -8.37 6.48
CA LEU A 141 -8.30 -8.99 7.76
C LEU A 141 -7.88 -10.46 7.66
N ALA A 142 -6.93 -10.87 8.49
CA ALA A 142 -6.53 -12.26 8.62
C ALA A 142 -6.87 -12.80 10.00
N HIS A 143 -7.38 -14.01 10.05
CA HIS A 143 -7.70 -14.74 11.27
C HIS A 143 -7.55 -16.24 11.05
N LEU A 144 -7.86 -17.07 12.06
CA LEU A 144 -7.76 -18.54 11.95
C LEU A 144 -8.51 -19.17 10.76
N GLY A 145 -9.50 -18.46 10.22
CA GLY A 145 -10.34 -18.93 9.12
C GLY A 145 -9.81 -18.60 7.73
N GLY A 146 -8.73 -17.81 7.62
CA GLY A 146 -8.18 -17.34 6.36
C GLY A 146 -7.92 -15.84 6.34
N GLU A 147 -7.72 -15.33 5.13
CA GLU A 147 -7.47 -13.92 4.86
C GLU A 147 -8.54 -13.36 3.92
N TRP A 148 -9.04 -12.18 4.25
CA TRP A 148 -10.02 -11.46 3.44
C TRP A 148 -9.45 -10.10 3.06
N VAL A 149 -9.53 -9.78 1.77
CA VAL A 149 -9.09 -8.49 1.23
C VAL A 149 -10.26 -7.77 0.60
N THR A 150 -10.45 -6.52 1.02
CA THR A 150 -11.49 -5.63 0.51
C THR A 150 -10.82 -4.45 -0.18
N ARG A 151 -11.17 -4.19 -1.44
CA ARG A 151 -10.77 -2.94 -2.10
C ARG A 151 -11.61 -1.78 -1.57
N LEU A 152 -11.00 -0.61 -1.49
CA LEU A 152 -11.67 0.58 -1.00
C LEU A 152 -11.23 1.84 -1.75
N THR A 153 -12.07 2.86 -1.65
CA THR A 153 -11.71 4.25 -1.89
C THR A 153 -11.71 5.01 -0.58
N TRP A 154 -10.91 6.06 -0.47
CA TRP A 154 -10.80 6.84 0.74
C TRP A 154 -10.67 8.34 0.46
N ARG A 155 -11.06 9.14 1.46
CA ARG A 155 -10.82 10.58 1.50
C ARG A 155 -10.84 11.12 2.92
N CYS A 156 -10.41 12.36 3.08
CA CYS A 156 -10.49 13.13 4.31
C CYS A 156 -11.46 14.30 4.14
N PRO A 157 -12.76 14.14 4.48
CA PRO A 157 -13.75 15.22 4.34
C PRO A 157 -13.47 16.43 5.25
N SER A 158 -12.70 16.24 6.32
CA SER A 158 -12.18 17.28 7.20
C SER A 158 -10.87 16.81 7.83
N PRO A 159 -10.03 17.71 8.37
CA PRO A 159 -8.82 17.30 9.09
C PRO A 159 -9.13 16.30 10.21
N GLY A 160 -8.33 15.24 10.33
CA GLY A 160 -8.50 14.21 11.36
C GLY A 160 -9.71 13.29 11.19
N LEU A 161 -10.42 13.34 10.05
CA LEU A 161 -11.53 12.44 9.73
C LEU A 161 -11.22 11.69 8.43
N LEU A 162 -11.19 10.36 8.52
CA LEU A 162 -11.03 9.45 7.38
C LEU A 162 -12.42 8.91 7.02
N GLU A 163 -12.76 8.95 5.74
CA GLU A 163 -13.92 8.25 5.19
C GLU A 163 -13.42 7.14 4.27
N LEU A 164 -13.89 5.91 4.51
CA LEU A 164 -13.63 4.74 3.69
C LEU A 164 -14.93 4.33 3.00
N ARG A 165 -14.81 3.90 1.75
CA ARG A 165 -15.89 3.24 1.02
C ARG A 165 -15.34 1.96 0.41
N THR A 166 -15.86 0.82 0.84
CA THR A 166 -15.50 -0.51 0.33
C THR A 166 -16.13 -0.76 -1.04
N GLU A 167 -15.65 -1.78 -1.74
CA GLU A 167 -16.13 -2.13 -3.09
C GLU A 167 -17.60 -2.61 -3.14
N ASP A 168 -18.13 -3.11 -2.03
CA ASP A 168 -19.56 -3.46 -1.85
C ASP A 168 -20.42 -2.22 -1.48
N GLY A 169 -19.80 -1.04 -1.38
CA GLY A 169 -20.46 0.23 -1.13
C GLY A 169 -20.73 0.54 0.33
N GLN A 170 -20.21 -0.25 1.29
CA GLN A 170 -20.25 0.15 2.71
C GLN A 170 -19.39 1.39 2.92
N GLU A 171 -19.93 2.34 3.67
CA GLU A 171 -19.23 3.57 4.04
C GLU A 171 -18.98 3.59 5.55
N SER A 172 -17.76 3.95 5.93
CA SER A 172 -17.38 4.13 7.33
C SER A 172 -16.56 5.41 7.50
N ARG A 173 -16.61 5.97 8.72
CA ARG A 173 -15.90 7.20 9.06
C ARG A 173 -15.18 7.03 10.38
N HIS A 174 -13.90 7.36 10.38
CA HIS A 174 -12.99 7.15 11.51
C HIS A 174 -12.27 8.45 11.82
N ARG A 175 -12.43 8.96 13.05
CA ARG A 175 -11.52 9.99 13.53
C ARG A 175 -10.16 9.37 13.78
N TYR A 176 -9.11 10.08 13.39
CA TYR A 176 -7.75 9.56 13.52
C TYR A 176 -6.77 10.60 14.06
N LEU A 177 -5.70 10.08 14.63
CA LEU A 177 -4.51 10.82 15.03
C LEU A 177 -3.28 10.10 14.51
N VAL A 178 -2.40 10.81 13.78
CA VAL A 178 -1.10 10.28 13.38
C VAL A 178 -0.02 10.80 14.33
N THR A 179 0.81 9.89 14.84
CA THR A 179 2.00 10.17 15.65
C THR A 179 3.24 9.65 14.95
N THR A 180 4.40 10.28 15.16
CA THR A 180 5.65 9.96 14.43
C THR A 180 6.75 9.32 15.28
N ALA A 181 6.54 9.16 16.59
CA ALA A 181 7.54 8.59 17.51
C ALA A 181 6.89 7.63 18.52
N PRO A 182 7.54 6.51 18.87
CA PRO A 182 8.84 6.02 18.38
C PRO A 182 8.79 5.38 16.97
N VAL A 183 7.59 5.05 16.51
CA VAL A 183 7.28 4.58 15.15
C VAL A 183 6.11 5.41 14.65
N THR A 184 6.05 5.69 13.34
CA THR A 184 4.88 6.34 12.77
C THR A 184 3.67 5.44 12.94
N SER A 185 2.65 5.91 13.65
CA SER A 185 1.41 5.16 13.88
C SER A 185 0.19 6.03 13.65
N VAL A 186 -0.90 5.40 13.25
CA VAL A 186 -2.23 6.02 13.22
C VAL A 186 -3.10 5.34 14.27
N THR A 187 -3.82 6.14 15.05
CA THR A 187 -4.81 5.67 16.01
C THR A 187 -6.19 6.16 15.59
N PHE A 188 -7.18 5.27 15.59
CA PHE A 188 -8.57 5.54 15.25
C PHE A 188 -9.47 5.49 16.49
N GLU A 189 -10.42 6.43 16.60
CA GLU A 189 -11.44 6.39 17.67
C GLU A 189 -12.31 5.14 17.57
N GLU A 190 -12.84 4.87 16.37
CA GLU A 190 -13.53 3.63 16.02
C GLU A 190 -12.59 2.73 15.21
N PRO A 191 -12.52 1.42 15.47
CA PRO A 191 -11.56 0.56 14.82
C PRO A 191 -11.79 0.56 13.31
N VAL A 192 -10.69 0.55 12.55
CA VAL A 192 -10.70 0.16 11.14
C VAL A 192 -10.50 -1.35 11.14
N GLU A 193 -11.29 -2.10 10.39
CA GLU A 193 -11.38 -3.57 10.55
C GLU A 193 -11.60 -3.93 12.03
N PHE A 194 -10.60 -4.48 12.72
CA PHE A 194 -10.68 -4.78 14.15
C PHE A 194 -9.76 -3.92 15.04
N CYS A 195 -8.77 -3.22 14.49
CA CYS A 195 -7.74 -2.58 15.30
C CYS A 195 -7.93 -1.07 15.40
N HIS A 196 -7.61 -0.52 16.56
CA HIS A 196 -7.60 0.93 16.77
C HIS A 196 -6.28 1.56 16.38
N GLN A 197 -5.18 0.80 16.29
CA GLN A 197 -3.86 1.36 16.09
C GLN A 197 -3.07 0.58 15.06
N TYR A 198 -2.46 1.30 14.14
CA TYR A 198 -1.64 0.71 13.09
C TYR A 198 -0.28 1.39 13.04
N ALA A 199 0.78 0.62 12.85
CA ALA A 199 2.11 1.09 12.56
C ALA A 199 2.32 1.21 11.05
N LYS A 200 2.96 2.28 10.62
CA LYS A 200 3.35 2.45 9.23
C LYS A 200 4.53 1.54 8.94
N SER A 201 4.41 0.70 7.92
CA SER A 201 5.59 -0.01 7.40
C SER A 201 6.41 0.95 6.54
N GLY A 202 7.70 1.03 6.85
CA GLY A 202 8.69 1.81 6.12
C GLY A 202 9.17 1.09 4.89
#